data_AF-A0A933NZM7-F1
#
_entry.id   AF-A0A933NZM7-F1
#
_cell.length_a   1.000
_cell.length_b   1.000
_cell.length_c   1.000
_cell.angle_alpha   90.00
_cell.angle_beta   90.00
_cell.angle_gamma   90.00
#
_symmetry.space_group_name_H-M   'P 1'
#
loop_
_entity.id
_entity.type
_entity.pdbx_description
1 polymer ?
#
loop_
_entity_poly.entity_id
_entity_poly.type
_entity_poly.pdbx_seq_one_letter_code
_entity_poly.pdbx_strand_id
1 'polypeptide(L)' 'MGFIKIKEYTDKKCTKCGNPMLVKSGKFGKFLACGDYSKCKSTAPMTLGIACPTCKVGELAQRQSRFRKIFY' A
#
# COMPACT_ATOMS: atom_id res chain seq x y z
N MET A 1 3.07 18.97 24.71
CA MET A 1 3.20 17.51 24.42
C MET A 1 2.90 17.27 22.95
N GLY A 2 3.92 17.00 22.15
CA GLY A 2 3.77 16.80 20.70
C GLY A 2 3.12 15.46 20.38
N PHE A 3 2.05 15.49 19.58
CA PHE A 3 1.42 14.30 19.04
C PHE A 3 2.39 13.60 18.10
N ILE A 4 2.97 12.49 18.56
CA ILE A 4 3.76 11.58 17.71
C ILE A 4 2.78 11.04 16.66
N LYS A 5 2.84 11.59 15.44
CA LYS A 5 2.20 10.98 14.27
C LYS A 5 2.94 9.68 13.99
N ILE A 6 2.41 8.59 14.53
CA ILE A 6 2.89 7.23 14.27
C ILE A 6 2.67 6.99 12.78
N LYS A 7 3.72 7.09 11.99
CA LYS A 7 3.72 6.59 10.63
C LYS A 7 3.87 5.08 10.75
N GLU A 8 2.83 4.32 10.42
CA GLU A 8 2.91 2.86 10.32
C GLU A 8 3.92 2.51 9.22
N TYR A 9 5.17 2.30 9.61
CA TYR A 9 6.17 1.65 8.77
C TYR A 9 5.81 0.17 8.73
N THR A 10 5.69 -0.39 7.54
CA THR A 10 5.56 -1.83 7.37
C THR A 10 6.94 -2.47 7.39
N ASP A 11 7.02 -3.70 7.89
CA ASP A 11 8.21 -4.55 7.84
C ASP A 11 8.62 -4.92 6.40
N LYS A 12 7.75 -4.63 5.41
CA LYS A 12 8.04 -4.77 3.99
C LYS A 12 9.06 -3.71 3.56
N LYS A 13 10.27 -4.18 3.24
CA LYS A 13 11.32 -3.40 2.59
C LYS A 13 11.03 -3.31 1.11
N CYS A 14 11.26 -2.14 0.52
CA CYS A 14 11.14 -2.01 -0.92
C CYS A 14 12.32 -2.68 -1.61
N THR A 15 12.07 -3.54 -2.60
CA THR A 15 13.11 -4.26 -3.37
C THR A 15 14.01 -3.34 -4.20
N LYS A 16 13.59 -2.10 -4.46
CA LYS A 16 14.39 -1.11 -5.20
C LYS A 16 15.28 -0.22 -4.33
N CYS A 17 14.80 0.18 -3.15
CA CYS A 17 15.50 1.11 -2.24
C CYS A 17 16.07 0.41 -0.99
N GLY A 18 15.63 -0.79 -0.61
CA GLY A 18 15.93 -1.43 0.68
C GLY A 18 15.29 -0.76 1.90
N ASN A 19 14.76 0.46 1.71
CA ASN A 19 14.11 1.26 2.74
C ASN A 19 12.74 0.70 3.15
N PRO A 20 12.31 0.96 4.40
CA PRO A 20 11.02 0.54 4.88
C PRO A 20 9.90 1.25 4.11
N MET A 21 8.84 0.52 3.78
CA MET A 21 7.65 1.11 3.20
C MET A 21 6.76 1.70 4.30
N LEU A 22 6.08 2.79 3.98
CA LEU A 22 5.15 3.53 4.81
C LEU A 22 3.72 3.24 4.35
N VAL A 23 2.80 2.98 5.28
CA VAL A 23 1.37 3.00 4.99
C VAL A 23 0.90 4.44 4.89
N LYS A 24 0.41 4.85 3.72
CA LYS A 24 -0.26 6.12 3.49
C LYS A 24 -1.71 5.88 3.11
N SER A 25 -2.59 6.76 3.56
CA SER A 25 -4.00 6.76 3.15
C SER A 25 -4.21 7.83 2.09
N GLY A 26 -4.78 7.46 0.94
CA GLY A 26 -5.11 8.38 -0.15
C GLY A 26 -6.58 8.27 -0.57
N LYS A 27 -6.95 9.02 -1.61
CA LYS A 27 -8.33 9.06 -2.16
C LYS A 27 -8.88 7.68 -2.56
N PHE A 28 -7.99 6.75 -2.92
CA PHE A 28 -8.31 5.42 -3.41
C PHE A 28 -8.16 4.32 -2.35
N GLY A 29 -7.82 4.67 -1.09
CA GLY A 29 -7.57 3.71 0.00
C GLY A 29 -6.17 3.81 0.58
N LYS A 30 -5.82 2.85 1.44
CA LYS A 30 -4.48 2.71 2.01
C LYS A 30 -3.52 2.10 0.98
N PHE A 31 -2.31 2.62 0.90
CA PHE A 31 -1.26 2.15 0.01
C PHE A 31 0.11 2.20 0.68
N LEU A 32 1.02 1.36 0.23
CA LEU A 32 2.41 1.34 0.67
C LEU A 32 3.24 2.26 -0.22
N ALA A 33 4.01 3.16 0.37
CA ALA A 33 4.96 4.02 -0.35
C ALA A 33 6.38 3.82 0.21
N CYS A 34 7.43 3.80 -0.62
CA CYS A 34 8.82 3.78 -0.09
C CYS A 34 9.02 4.99 0.84
N GLY A 35 9.68 4.76 1.98
CA GLY A 35 10.06 5.81 2.94
C GLY A 35 10.80 6.98 2.29
N ASP A 36 11.59 6.67 1.27
CA ASP A 36 12.45 7.58 0.52
C ASP A 36 11.87 7.85 -0.87
N TYR A 37 10.67 8.45 -0.92
CA TYR A 37 9.95 8.72 -2.18
C TYR A 37 10.75 9.60 -3.16
N SER A 38 11.67 10.43 -2.65
CA SER A 38 12.61 11.25 -3.43
C SER A 38 13.49 10.43 -4.36
N LYS A 39 13.99 9.28 -3.88
CA LYS A 39 14.85 8.38 -4.66
C LYS A 39 14.08 7.21 -5.27
N CYS A 40 13.00 6.79 -4.63
CA CYS A 40 12.22 5.65 -5.07
C CYS A 40 10.72 5.96 -5.04
N LYS A 41 10.17 6.27 -6.22
CA LYS A 41 8.72 6.48 -6.43
C LYS A 41 7.93 5.16 -6.45
N SER A 42 8.40 4.13 -5.75
CA SER A 42 7.71 2.85 -5.67
C SER A 42 6.53 2.96 -4.72
N THR A 43 5.34 2.78 -5.27
CA THR A 43 4.10 2.62 -4.52
C THR A 43 3.53 1.24 -4.83
N ALA A 44 3.07 0.56 -3.79
CA ALA A 44 2.37 -0.70 -3.92
C ALA A 44 0.97 -0.54 -3.32
N PRO A 45 -0.07 -1.12 -3.95
CA PRO A 45 -1.38 -1.18 -3.33
C PRO A 45 -1.28 -2.02 -2.04
N MET A 46 -2.06 -1.67 -1.03
CA MET A 46 -2.22 -2.52 0.14
C MET A 46 -3.11 -3.70 -0.28
N THR A 47 -2.52 -4.89 -0.43
CA THR A 47 -3.28 -6.11 -0.69
C THR A 47 -3.99 -6.52 0.60
N LEU A 48 -5.23 -7.01 0.48
CA LEU A 48 -6.00 -7.50 1.63
C LEU A 48 -5.53 -8.88 2.11
N GLY A 49 -4.50 -9.46 1.47
CA GLY A 49 -4.04 -10.84 1.71
C GLY A 49 -5.06 -11.90 1.28
N ILE A 50 -6.15 -11.50 0.61
CA ILE A 50 -7.16 -12.42 0.10
C ILE A 50 -6.65 -12.97 -1.24
N ALA A 51 -6.34 -14.26 -1.26
CA ALA A 51 -5.99 -14.96 -2.49
C ALA A 51 -7.21 -15.05 -3.41
N CYS A 52 -7.00 -14.94 -4.73
CA CYS A 52 -8.10 -15.06 -5.69
C CYS A 52 -8.78 -16.44 -5.58
N PRO A 53 -10.10 -16.52 -5.28
CA PRO A 53 -10.80 -17.79 -5.07
C PRO A 53 -10.90 -18.65 -6.34
N THR A 54 -10.71 -18.05 -7.52
CA THR A 54 -10.82 -18.73 -8.81
C THR A 54 -9.50 -19.34 -9.29
N CYS A 55 -8.39 -18.62 -9.09
CA CYS A 55 -7.11 -19.03 -9.67
C CYS A 55 -5.97 -19.18 -8.67
N LYS A 56 -6.15 -18.88 -7.37
CA LYS A 56 -5.14 -19.00 -6.29
C LYS A 56 -3.78 -18.29 -6.54
N VAL A 57 -3.58 -17.69 -7.71
CA VAL A 57 -2.38 -16.97 -8.11
C VAL A 57 -2.72 -15.47 -8.12
N GLY A 58 -2.16 -14.74 -7.16
CA GLY A 58 -2.36 -13.30 -6.99
C GLY A 58 -3.23 -12.92 -5.80
N GLU A 59 -3.03 -11.69 -5.32
CA GLU A 59 -3.71 -11.10 -4.17
C GLU A 59 -4.74 -10.05 -4.63
N LEU A 60 -5.92 -10.04 -4.02
CA LEU A 60 -6.93 -9.00 -4.28
C LEU A 60 -6.48 -7.66 -3.69
N ALA A 61 -6.61 -6.62 -4.50
CA ALA A 61 -6.23 -5.26 -4.14
C ALA A 61 -7.45 -4.37 -4.30
N GLN A 62 -7.82 -3.65 -3.25
CA GLN A 62 -8.91 -2.69 -3.33
C GLN A 62 -8.58 -1.62 -4.36
N ARG A 63 -9.40 -1.54 -5.41
CA ARG A 63 -9.37 -0.46 -6.39
C ARG A 63 -10.71 0.24 -6.40
N GLN A 64 -10.69 1.54 -6.69
CA GLN A 64 -11.89 2.34 -6.77
C GLN A 64 -12.19 2.66 -8.24
N SER A 65 -13.42 2.38 -8.68
CA SER A 65 -13.87 2.76 -10.02
C SER A 65 -14.06 4.28 -10.10
N ARG A 66 -14.11 4.84 -11.33
CA ARG A 66 -14.43 6.25 -11.59
C ARG A 66 -15.68 6.74 -10.85
N PHE A 67 -16.59 5.82 -10.51
CA PHE A 67 -17.84 6.08 -9.80
C PHE A 67 -17.77 5.85 -8.29
N ARG A 68 -16.58 5.86 -7.67
CA ARG A 68 -16.36 5.58 -6.22
C ARG A 68 -16.79 4.18 -5.74
N LYS A 69 -17.33 3.31 -6.59
CA LYS A 69 -17.58 1.90 -6.25
C LYS A 69 -16.23 1.19 -6.03
N ILE A 70 -16.08 0.60 -4.86
CA ILE A 70 -14.91 -0.19 -4.47
C ILE A 70 -15.08 -1.57 -5.11
N PHE A 71 -14.04 -2.03 -5.80
CA PHE A 71 -13.93 -3.38 -6.32
C PHE A 71 -12.66 -4.03 -5.77
N TYR A 72 -12.75 -5.34 -5.53
CA TYR A 72 -11.70 -6.18 -4.94
C TYR A 72 -11.00 -7.00 -6.01
#